data_AF-A0A7V4EN18-F1
#
_entry.id   AF-A0A7V4EN18-F1
#
_cell.length_a   1.000
_cell.length_b   1.000
_cell.length_c   1.000
_cell.angle_alpha   90.00
_cell.angle_beta   90.00
_cell.angle_gamma   90.00
#
_symmetry.space_group_name_H-M   'P 1'
#
loop_
_entity.id
_entity.type
_entity.pdbx_description
1 polymer ?
#
loop_
_entity_poly.entity_id
_entity_poly.type
_entity_poly.pdbx_seq_one_letter_code
_entity_poly.pdbx_strand_id
1 'polypeptide(L)'
;MKSASRMILMGLVAAGLLCSVFISARRIQNERAHRRIDIVVDYGDLRRITPVTGEGMVRALRRISESGATAIAIYEDNFIDALDNQWIALNRMPGASVRSEQYREVRTGQITALSVLDRAPRIMGMFKRYFGEDACPESNKCFVPFKRKELEEFSLGFSPPQTDLAISLRPRHVPYDTPESIRAKMQAWDRLERKGPVIFDGIAVTGYPNGMKPLLEEIGKRPGMRIGYLELAGQQGMPSIAAKYPEQIVQTHGITDLEMLKIGREAAVRRMVRAVRERRVQVLYLRLFVRESGLPPQEALDFNADYVKAVADGVRAAGYEIGSASPVKNIDVPWVIRAGAVSGAFALVFLLAGAVFRAPWPLAALACLLVFPG
;
A
#
# COMPACT_ATOMS: atom_id res chain seq x y z
N MET A 1 -51.15 -1.61 -26.55
CA MET A 1 -50.95 -2.30 -25.25
C MET A 1 -52.24 -2.26 -24.45
N LYS A 2 -52.71 -3.40 -23.91
CA LYS A 2 -53.89 -3.47 -23.03
C LYS A 2 -53.62 -2.67 -21.74
N SER A 3 -54.64 -2.05 -21.15
CA SER A 3 -54.51 -1.25 -19.90
C SER A 3 -53.83 -2.03 -18.76
N ALA A 4 -54.18 -3.31 -18.62
CA ALA A 4 -53.60 -4.21 -17.62
C ALA A 4 -52.09 -4.41 -17.76
N SER A 5 -51.55 -4.57 -18.98
CA SER A 5 -50.11 -4.79 -19.17
C SER A 5 -49.29 -3.53 -18.91
N ARG A 6 -49.87 -2.34 -19.14
CA ARG A 6 -49.28 -1.06 -18.75
C ARG A 6 -49.19 -0.91 -17.23
N MET A 7 -50.24 -1.26 -16.49
CA MET A 7 -50.23 -1.19 -15.02
C MET A 7 -49.18 -2.12 -14.40
N ILE A 8 -49.02 -3.34 -14.91
CA ILE A 8 -48.00 -4.29 -14.43
C ILE A 8 -46.59 -3.73 -14.64
N LEU A 9 -46.30 -3.19 -15.84
CA LEU A 9 -44.99 -2.59 -16.13
C LEU A 9 -44.72 -1.36 -15.26
N MET A 10 -45.71 -0.50 -15.03
CA MET A 10 -45.57 0.63 -14.11
C MET A 10 -45.29 0.18 -12.67
N GLY A 11 -45.93 -0.90 -12.21
CA GLY A 11 -45.64 -1.51 -10.91
C GLY A 11 -44.20 -2.01 -10.81
N LEU A 12 -43.68 -2.66 -11.85
CA LEU A 12 -42.28 -3.10 -11.92
C LEU A 12 -41.30 -1.92 -11.92
N VAL A 13 -41.61 -0.84 -12.65
CA VAL A 13 -40.80 0.39 -12.63
C VAL A 13 -40.75 0.98 -11.22
N ALA A 14 -41.90 1.10 -10.55
CA ALA A 14 -41.97 1.63 -9.19
C ALA A 14 -41.17 0.77 -8.19
N ALA A 15 -41.33 -0.56 -8.25
CA ALA A 15 -40.57 -1.49 -7.42
C ALA A 15 -39.06 -1.42 -7.68
N GLY A 16 -38.64 -1.33 -8.94
CA GLY A 16 -37.24 -1.19 -9.30
C GLY A 16 -36.63 0.14 -8.86
N LEU A 17 -37.41 1.23 -8.91
CA LEU A 17 -37.02 2.53 -8.38
C LEU A 17 -36.77 2.47 -6.87
N LEU A 18 -37.66 1.82 -6.11
CA LEU A 18 -37.46 1.60 -4.68
C LEU A 18 -36.20 0.77 -4.38
N CYS A 19 -35.97 -0.29 -5.15
CA CYS A 19 -34.74 -1.10 -5.04
C CYS A 19 -33.48 -0.25 -5.32
N SER A 20 -33.50 0.58 -6.36
CA SER A 20 -32.39 1.46 -6.73
C SER A 20 -32.11 2.53 -5.65
N VAL A 21 -33.15 3.13 -5.09
CA VAL A 21 -33.05 4.08 -3.96
C VAL A 21 -32.45 3.38 -2.74
N PHE A 22 -32.90 2.17 -2.41
CA PHE A 22 -32.34 1.40 -1.29
C PHE A 22 -30.85 1.10 -1.48
N ILE A 23 -30.43 0.65 -2.67
CA ILE A 23 -29.03 0.41 -3.00
C ILE A 23 -28.21 1.70 -2.88
N SER A 24 -28.74 2.81 -3.41
CA SER A 24 -28.08 4.11 -3.38
C SER A 24 -27.95 4.65 -1.95
N ALA A 25 -28.97 4.48 -1.12
CA ALA A 25 -28.94 4.87 0.29
C ALA A 25 -27.89 4.07 1.07
N ARG A 26 -27.83 2.74 0.86
CA ARG A 26 -26.77 1.89 1.44
C ARG A 26 -25.38 2.32 0.99
N ARG A 27 -25.25 2.72 -0.27
CA ARG A 27 -24.00 3.25 -0.83
C ARG A 27 -23.56 4.55 -0.17
N ILE A 28 -24.47 5.50 -0.03
CA ILE A 28 -24.19 6.78 0.63
C ILE A 28 -23.84 6.55 2.10
N GLN A 29 -24.53 5.64 2.80
CA GLN A 29 -24.23 5.31 4.19
C GLN A 29 -22.81 4.73 4.33
N ASN A 30 -22.44 3.81 3.43
CA ASN A 30 -21.11 3.22 3.41
C ASN A 30 -20.03 4.26 3.11
N GLU A 31 -20.26 5.16 2.15
CA GLU A 31 -19.31 6.24 1.82
C GLU A 31 -19.15 7.25 2.95
N ARG A 32 -20.22 7.56 3.69
CA ARG A 32 -20.16 8.41 4.89
C ARG A 32 -19.39 7.76 6.02
N ALA A 33 -19.48 6.43 6.18
CA ALA A 33 -18.76 5.70 7.20
C ALA A 33 -17.23 5.64 6.97
N HIS A 34 -16.77 5.84 5.73
CA HIS A 34 -15.35 5.71 5.35
C HIS A 34 -14.75 7.04 4.89
N ARG A 35 -14.96 8.11 5.68
CA ARG A 35 -14.40 9.46 5.42
C ARG A 35 -13.09 9.76 6.14
N ARG A 36 -12.46 8.77 6.75
CA ARG A 36 -11.14 8.92 7.37
C ARG A 36 -10.05 8.68 6.33
N ILE A 37 -9.07 9.57 6.29
CA ILE A 37 -7.93 9.54 5.37
C ILE A 37 -6.64 9.47 6.17
N ASP A 38 -5.80 8.48 5.83
CA ASP A 38 -4.43 8.43 6.31
C ASP A 38 -3.54 9.32 5.47
N ILE A 39 -2.68 10.08 6.13
CA ILE A 39 -1.61 10.84 5.50
C ILE A 39 -0.30 10.20 5.96
N VAL A 40 0.30 9.41 5.07
CA VAL A 40 1.53 8.65 5.32
C VAL A 40 2.69 9.41 4.70
N VAL A 41 3.60 9.91 5.52
CA VAL A 41 4.78 10.65 5.04
C VAL A 41 5.97 9.71 4.85
N ASP A 42 6.68 9.86 3.74
CA ASP A 42 7.91 9.13 3.46
C ASP A 42 9.01 9.48 4.48
N TYR A 43 9.41 8.50 5.29
CA TYR A 43 10.45 8.72 6.30
C TYR A 43 11.84 8.88 5.69
N GLY A 44 12.10 8.24 4.55
CA GLY A 44 13.37 8.38 3.84
C GLY A 44 13.59 9.81 3.35
N ASP A 45 12.54 10.43 2.81
CA ASP A 45 12.59 11.84 2.42
C ASP A 45 12.75 12.76 3.64
N LEU A 46 12.05 12.46 4.75
CA LEU A 46 12.18 13.24 6.00
C LEU A 46 13.62 13.20 6.54
N ARG A 47 14.27 12.03 6.50
CA ARG A 47 15.70 11.87 6.87
C ARG A 47 16.64 12.71 6.03
N ARG A 48 16.33 12.93 4.75
CA ARG A 48 17.17 13.70 3.83
C ARG A 48 17.10 15.21 4.07
N ILE A 49 15.97 15.71 4.57
CA ILE A 49 15.75 17.14 4.83
C ILE A 49 15.99 17.55 6.30
N THR A 50 16.17 16.57 7.19
CA THR A 50 16.31 16.82 8.64
C THR A 50 17.79 16.80 9.06
N PRO A 51 18.22 17.64 10.03
CA PRO A 51 19.57 17.57 10.59
C PRO A 51 19.91 16.18 11.15
N VAL A 52 21.18 15.76 11.00
CA VAL A 52 21.70 14.44 11.44
C VAL A 52 21.74 14.29 12.99
N THR A 53 21.41 15.34 13.74
CA THR A 53 21.33 15.29 15.21
C THR A 53 20.10 14.51 15.68
N GLY A 54 20.23 13.71 16.73
CA GLY A 54 19.11 12.92 17.29
C GLY A 54 17.88 13.75 17.67
N GLU A 55 18.08 14.94 18.25
CA GLU A 55 16.96 15.85 18.56
C GLU A 55 16.26 16.41 17.31
N GLY A 56 17.00 16.57 16.22
CA GLY A 56 16.48 17.08 14.95
C GLY A 56 15.38 16.18 14.41
N MET A 57 15.59 14.87 14.44
CA MET A 57 14.60 13.88 13.99
C MET A 57 13.34 13.86 14.86
N VAL A 58 13.51 13.92 16.18
CA VAL A 58 12.36 13.96 17.11
C VAL A 58 11.52 15.23 16.86
N ARG A 59 12.16 16.38 16.67
CA ARG A 59 11.47 17.63 16.30
C ARG A 59 10.78 17.53 14.94
N ALA A 60 11.45 16.96 13.94
CA ALA A 60 10.88 16.79 12.60
C ALA A 60 9.64 15.90 12.60
N LEU A 61 9.69 14.76 13.28
CA LEU A 61 8.55 13.85 13.43
C LEU A 61 7.36 14.53 14.14
N ARG A 62 7.64 15.28 15.20
CA ARG A 62 6.61 16.06 15.91
C ARG A 62 5.99 17.12 14.99
N ARG A 63 6.82 17.87 14.28
CA ARG A 63 6.38 18.94 13.36
C ARG A 63 5.49 18.40 12.24
N ILE A 64 5.85 17.25 11.66
CA ILE A 64 5.06 16.59 10.61
C ILE A 64 3.76 16.02 11.17
N SER A 65 3.78 15.47 12.40
CA SER A 65 2.57 15.03 13.12
C SER A 65 1.59 16.19 13.36
N GLU A 66 2.07 17.31 13.89
CA GLU A 66 1.28 18.54 14.12
C GLU A 66 0.71 19.11 12.80
N SER A 67 1.41 18.88 11.69
CA SER A 67 0.97 19.29 10.35
C SER A 67 -0.15 18.40 9.80
N GLY A 68 -0.45 17.26 10.43
CA GLY A 68 -1.56 16.39 10.06
C GLY A 68 -1.16 15.05 9.45
N ALA A 69 0.12 14.66 9.50
CA ALA A 69 0.50 13.29 9.19
C ALA A 69 -0.10 12.32 10.22
N THR A 70 -0.59 11.17 9.77
CA THR A 70 -1.10 10.10 10.64
C THR A 70 -0.08 8.97 10.82
N ALA A 71 0.81 8.81 9.85
CA ALA A 71 1.79 7.76 9.83
C ALA A 71 3.08 8.18 9.11
N ILE A 72 4.15 7.43 9.35
CA ILE A 72 5.37 7.49 8.55
C ILE A 72 5.63 6.15 7.87
N ALA A 73 6.10 6.20 6.64
CA ALA A 73 6.46 5.04 5.85
C ALA A 73 7.92 4.65 6.05
N ILE A 74 8.14 3.44 6.57
CA ILE A 74 9.45 2.89 6.89
C ILE A 74 9.79 1.79 5.90
N TYR A 75 10.94 1.96 5.25
CA TYR A 75 11.52 0.97 4.35
C TYR A 75 12.31 -0.07 5.14
N GLU A 76 12.54 -1.21 4.50
CA GLU A 76 13.51 -2.16 5.00
C GLU A 76 14.92 -1.59 4.92
N ASP A 77 15.71 -1.80 5.96
CA ASP A 77 17.12 -1.45 5.97
C ASP A 77 17.85 -2.28 4.92
N ASN A 78 18.61 -1.62 4.06
CA ASN A 78 19.42 -2.31 3.07
C ASN A 78 20.87 -2.41 3.54
N PHE A 79 21.64 -3.18 2.79
CA PHE A 79 23.05 -3.42 3.08
C PHE A 79 23.92 -2.16 3.07
N ILE A 80 23.62 -1.20 2.19
CA ILE A 80 24.37 0.06 2.09
C ILE A 80 24.14 0.88 3.36
N ASP A 81 22.88 1.05 3.76
CA ASP A 81 22.52 1.72 5.01
C ASP A 81 23.18 1.06 6.22
N ALA A 82 23.26 -0.27 6.26
CA ALA A 82 23.91 -0.97 7.35
C ALA A 82 25.44 -0.79 7.38
N LEU A 83 26.09 -0.64 6.22
CA LEU A 83 27.52 -0.27 6.16
C LEU A 83 27.73 1.17 6.63
N ASP A 84 26.92 2.10 6.13
CA ASP A 84 27.04 3.53 6.44
C ASP A 84 26.78 3.81 7.93
N ASN A 85 25.83 3.09 8.53
CA ASN A 85 25.54 3.16 9.97
C ASN A 85 26.49 2.33 10.84
N GLN A 86 27.51 1.69 10.25
CA GLN A 86 28.47 0.82 10.95
C GLN A 86 27.77 -0.27 11.78
N TRP A 87 26.75 -0.90 11.21
CA TRP A 87 26.11 -2.09 11.77
C TRP A 87 26.79 -3.37 11.30
N ILE A 88 27.39 -3.31 10.11
CA ILE A 88 28.13 -4.41 9.50
C ILE A 88 29.48 -3.90 9.01
N ALA A 89 30.48 -4.78 9.00
CA ALA A 89 31.79 -4.51 8.43
C ALA A 89 32.14 -5.59 7.41
N LEU A 90 32.60 -5.16 6.23
CA LEU A 90 33.12 -6.07 5.21
C LEU A 90 34.57 -6.40 5.51
N ASN A 91 34.84 -7.66 5.81
CA ASN A 91 36.20 -8.17 5.89
C ASN A 91 36.53 -8.85 4.56
N ARG A 92 37.54 -8.33 3.84
CA ARG A 92 38.10 -9.07 2.70
C ARG A 92 38.91 -10.23 3.27
N MET A 93 38.42 -11.46 3.17
CA MET A 93 39.25 -12.63 3.37
C MET A 93 39.84 -13.07 2.02
N PRO A 94 41.17 -13.05 1.84
CA PRO A 94 41.80 -13.81 0.77
C PRO A 94 41.65 -15.30 1.10
N GLY A 95 40.82 -16.03 0.35
CA GLY A 95 40.84 -17.50 0.37
C GLY A 95 40.23 -18.19 1.60
N ALA A 96 39.10 -17.73 2.13
CA ALA A 96 38.41 -18.44 3.20
C ALA A 96 37.83 -19.79 2.70
N SER A 97 38.44 -20.90 3.12
CA SER A 97 37.82 -22.22 3.04
C SER A 97 36.70 -22.31 4.08
N VAL A 98 35.46 -22.02 3.66
CA VAL A 98 34.27 -22.27 4.48
C VAL A 98 34.21 -23.78 4.77
N ARG A 99 34.31 -24.14 6.06
CA ARG A 99 34.55 -25.50 6.54
C ARG A 99 33.25 -26.27 6.82
N SER A 100 32.22 -26.02 6.03
CA SER A 100 30.94 -26.72 6.10
C SER A 100 30.66 -27.42 4.77
N GLU A 101 30.42 -28.74 4.83
CA GLU A 101 30.11 -29.62 3.68
C GLU A 101 29.06 -29.01 2.74
N GLN A 102 28.11 -28.25 3.28
CA GLN A 102 26.99 -27.62 2.59
C GLN A 102 27.37 -26.50 1.60
N TYR A 103 28.58 -25.92 1.73
CA TYR A 103 29.08 -24.87 0.83
C TYR A 103 30.01 -25.42 -0.26
N ARG A 104 30.31 -26.73 -0.26
CA ARG A 104 31.10 -27.37 -1.33
C ARG A 104 30.34 -27.42 -2.66
N GLU A 105 29.01 -27.45 -2.64
CA GLU A 105 28.19 -27.41 -3.86
C GLU A 105 28.00 -25.98 -4.41
N VAL A 106 28.22 -24.95 -3.59
CA VAL A 106 28.18 -23.55 -4.02
C VAL A 106 29.51 -23.17 -4.68
N ARG A 107 29.83 -23.86 -5.78
CA ARG A 107 30.98 -23.58 -6.64
C ARG A 107 30.81 -22.21 -7.31
N THR A 108 31.89 -21.42 -7.31
CA THR A 108 32.25 -20.29 -8.21
C THR A 108 31.87 -18.83 -7.85
N GLY A 109 31.50 -18.53 -6.60
CA GLY A 109 31.31 -17.15 -6.11
C GLY A 109 32.38 -16.71 -5.10
N GLN A 110 32.82 -15.45 -5.16
CA GLN A 110 33.63 -14.84 -4.07
C GLN A 110 32.76 -14.80 -2.81
N ILE A 111 33.18 -15.52 -1.75
CA ILE A 111 32.51 -15.50 -0.46
C ILE A 111 32.85 -14.18 0.25
N THR A 112 31.83 -13.43 0.65
CA THR A 112 32.02 -12.20 1.42
C THR A 112 31.93 -12.53 2.91
N ALA A 113 33.00 -12.26 3.65
CA ALA A 113 32.97 -12.32 5.11
C ALA A 113 32.42 -11.02 5.68
N LEU A 114 31.40 -11.15 6.51
CA LEU A 114 30.69 -10.04 7.10
C LEU A 114 30.75 -10.15 8.61
N SER A 115 31.22 -9.10 9.27
CA SER A 115 31.11 -8.97 10.72
C SER A 115 29.87 -8.16 11.05
N VAL A 116 28.93 -8.76 11.79
CA VAL A 116 27.80 -8.04 12.38
C VAL A 116 28.27 -7.45 13.70
N LEU A 117 28.16 -6.15 13.85
CA LEU A 117 28.59 -5.45 15.06
C LEU A 117 27.50 -5.54 16.13
N ASP A 118 27.88 -5.58 17.40
CA ASP A 118 26.98 -5.80 18.56
C ASP A 118 25.82 -4.80 18.66
N ARG A 119 25.91 -3.68 17.93
CA ARG A 119 24.87 -2.65 17.86
C ARG A 119 23.63 -3.08 17.06
N ALA A 120 23.69 -4.18 16.30
CA ALA A 120 22.59 -4.63 15.45
C ALA A 120 22.41 -6.16 15.42
N PRO A 121 22.18 -6.83 16.57
CA PRO A 121 22.07 -8.29 16.63
C PRO A 121 20.91 -8.85 15.79
N ARG A 122 19.90 -8.03 15.48
CA ARG A 122 18.79 -8.40 14.58
C ARG A 122 19.23 -8.78 13.17
N ILE A 123 20.31 -8.16 12.67
CA ILE A 123 20.84 -8.35 11.32
C ILE A 123 21.28 -9.80 11.13
N MET A 124 21.92 -10.36 12.16
CA MET A 124 22.34 -11.77 12.22
C MET A 124 21.17 -12.72 11.95
N GLY A 125 20.04 -12.49 12.62
CA GLY A 125 18.84 -13.31 12.44
C GLY A 125 18.25 -13.23 11.03
N MET A 126 18.41 -12.10 10.33
CA MET A 126 17.98 -11.99 8.93
C MET A 126 18.92 -12.75 7.99
N PHE A 127 20.23 -12.63 8.16
CA PHE A 127 21.21 -13.42 7.38
C PHE A 127 20.94 -14.92 7.52
N LYS A 128 20.68 -15.42 8.73
CA LYS A 128 20.32 -16.82 8.98
C LYS A 128 19.02 -17.25 8.29
N ARG A 129 18.02 -16.37 8.18
CA ARG A 129 16.75 -16.68 7.48
C ARG A 129 16.89 -16.68 5.96
N TYR A 130 17.82 -15.91 5.42
CA TYR A 130 18.10 -15.87 3.99
C TYR A 130 19.04 -17.01 3.55
N PHE A 131 20.05 -17.35 4.35
CA PHE A 131 21.15 -18.22 3.94
C PHE A 131 21.31 -19.50 4.78
N GLY A 132 20.49 -19.69 5.81
CA GLY A 132 20.57 -20.82 6.74
C GLY A 132 21.39 -20.52 7.99
N GLU A 133 21.21 -21.32 9.04
CA GLU A 133 21.93 -21.15 10.32
C GLU A 133 23.45 -21.25 10.15
N ASP A 134 23.91 -22.15 9.28
CA ASP A 134 25.34 -22.39 9.02
C ASP A 134 26.04 -21.22 8.32
N ALA A 135 25.29 -20.26 7.77
CA ALA A 135 25.85 -19.04 7.18
C ALA A 135 26.52 -18.15 8.22
N CYS A 136 26.17 -18.29 9.50
CA CYS A 136 26.74 -17.48 10.56
C CYS A 136 27.31 -18.39 11.67
N PRO A 137 28.49 -19.01 11.43
CA PRO A 137 29.07 -20.00 12.33
C PRO A 137 29.66 -19.38 13.60
N GLU A 138 29.98 -18.09 13.60
CA GLU A 138 30.45 -17.35 14.77
C GLU A 138 29.37 -16.37 15.25
N SER A 139 29.41 -16.01 16.53
CA SER A 139 28.43 -15.13 17.17
C SER A 139 28.27 -13.75 16.50
N ASN A 140 29.29 -13.30 15.79
CA ASN A 140 29.31 -12.00 15.12
C ASN A 140 29.82 -12.05 13.67
N LYS A 141 29.98 -13.23 13.06
CA LYS A 141 30.42 -13.34 11.65
C LYS A 141 29.50 -14.22 10.82
N CYS A 142 29.15 -13.71 9.64
CA CYS A 142 28.48 -14.46 8.60
C CYS A 142 29.32 -14.56 7.33
N PHE A 143 29.22 -15.70 6.66
CA PHE A 143 29.80 -15.97 5.35
C PHE A 143 28.64 -16.11 4.36
N VAL A 144 28.57 -15.18 3.42
CA VAL A 144 27.47 -15.13 2.45
C VAL A 144 28.00 -15.41 1.04
N PRO A 145 27.35 -16.30 0.26
CA PRO A 145 27.84 -16.74 -1.04
C PRO A 145 27.54 -15.75 -2.17
N PHE A 146 27.63 -14.44 -1.89
CA PHE A 146 27.24 -13.38 -2.81
C PHE A 146 28.31 -12.28 -2.88
N LYS A 147 28.42 -11.67 -4.06
CA LYS A 147 29.25 -10.47 -4.27
C LYS A 147 28.59 -9.27 -3.59
N ARG A 148 29.40 -8.24 -3.28
CA ARG A 148 28.91 -6.99 -2.69
C ARG A 148 27.67 -6.41 -3.39
N LYS A 149 27.65 -6.42 -4.73
CA LYS A 149 26.52 -5.89 -5.52
C LYS A 149 25.22 -6.67 -5.33
N GLU A 150 25.29 -7.98 -5.13
CA GLU A 150 24.13 -8.82 -4.85
C GLU A 150 23.67 -8.64 -3.39
N LEU A 151 24.60 -8.36 -2.47
CA LEU A 151 24.29 -8.04 -1.08
C LEU A 151 23.51 -6.71 -0.93
N GLU A 152 23.73 -5.75 -1.83
CA GLU A 152 22.99 -4.47 -1.87
C GLU A 152 21.47 -4.66 -2.07
N GLU A 153 21.05 -5.80 -2.63
CA GLU A 153 19.65 -6.14 -2.85
C GLU A 153 18.99 -6.82 -1.64
N PHE A 154 19.77 -7.20 -0.61
CA PHE A 154 19.21 -7.84 0.58
C PHE A 154 18.55 -6.84 1.54
N SER A 155 17.43 -7.29 2.12
CA SER A 155 16.79 -6.62 3.24
C SER A 155 17.37 -7.14 4.56
N LEU A 156 17.54 -6.22 5.51
CA LEU A 156 17.96 -6.47 6.89
C LEU A 156 16.82 -6.27 7.89
N GLY A 157 15.57 -6.22 7.39
CA GLY A 157 14.36 -5.98 8.19
C GLY A 157 14.10 -4.51 8.44
N PHE A 158 13.24 -4.20 9.42
CA PHE A 158 12.79 -2.83 9.70
C PHE A 158 13.38 -2.29 11.01
N SER A 159 13.73 -1.01 11.01
CA SER A 159 14.13 -0.23 12.21
C SER A 159 13.27 1.03 12.33
N PRO A 160 12.01 0.90 12.79
CA PRO A 160 11.17 2.07 13.00
C PRO A 160 11.74 2.98 14.10
N PRO A 161 11.69 4.31 13.93
CA PRO A 161 12.06 5.24 14.99
C PRO A 161 11.01 5.24 16.11
N GLN A 162 11.39 5.75 17.28
CA GLN A 162 10.41 6.05 18.33
C GLN A 162 9.59 7.28 17.92
N THR A 163 8.27 7.13 17.87
CA THR A 163 7.35 8.20 17.43
C THR A 163 5.93 7.93 17.89
N ASP A 164 5.14 9.00 18.00
CA ASP A 164 3.70 8.90 18.23
C ASP A 164 2.88 8.62 16.96
N LEU A 165 3.52 8.77 15.79
CA LEU A 165 2.90 8.46 14.50
C LEU A 165 2.74 6.95 14.32
N ALA A 166 1.72 6.54 13.57
CA ALA A 166 1.63 5.15 13.16
C ALA A 166 2.77 4.78 12.19
N ILE A 167 3.18 3.52 12.20
CA ILE A 167 4.23 3.01 11.31
C ILE A 167 3.60 2.27 10.14
N SER A 168 3.84 2.78 8.93
CA SER A 168 3.51 2.13 7.66
C SER A 168 4.76 1.38 7.18
N LEU A 169 4.74 0.06 7.23
CA LEU A 169 5.86 -0.73 6.71
C LEU A 169 5.81 -0.79 5.19
N ARG A 170 6.99 -0.74 4.57
CA ARG A 170 7.16 -0.92 3.14
C ARG A 170 8.03 -2.13 2.82
N PRO A 171 7.48 -3.36 2.90
CA PRO A 171 8.21 -4.57 2.54
C PRO A 171 8.58 -4.52 1.06
N ARG A 172 9.85 -4.77 0.79
CA ARG A 172 10.45 -4.79 -0.54
C ARG A 172 10.43 -6.20 -1.10
N HIS A 173 10.21 -6.28 -2.40
CA HIS A 173 10.50 -7.48 -3.17
C HIS A 173 12.02 -7.69 -3.31
N VAL A 174 12.50 -8.84 -2.84
CA VAL A 174 13.86 -9.30 -3.14
C VAL A 174 13.79 -10.62 -3.91
N PRO A 175 14.65 -10.84 -4.93
CA PRO A 175 14.59 -12.05 -5.76
C PRO A 175 14.71 -13.37 -4.99
N TYR A 176 15.37 -13.34 -3.83
CA TYR A 176 15.69 -14.51 -3.01
C TYR A 176 14.83 -14.60 -1.72
N ASP A 177 13.62 -14.02 -1.72
CA ASP A 177 12.69 -14.12 -0.60
C ASP A 177 12.36 -15.61 -0.29
N THR A 178 12.78 -16.10 0.88
CA THR A 178 12.37 -17.39 1.46
C THR A 178 11.05 -17.27 2.22
N PRO A 179 10.27 -18.35 2.44
CA PRO A 179 9.09 -18.32 3.30
C PRO A 179 9.37 -17.74 4.71
N GLU A 180 10.54 -18.01 5.27
CA GLU A 180 11.00 -17.53 6.56
C GLU A 180 11.26 -16.01 6.53
N SER A 181 11.87 -15.51 5.45
CA SER A 181 12.10 -14.06 5.28
C SER A 181 10.78 -13.30 5.11
N ILE A 182 9.83 -13.83 4.31
CA ILE A 182 8.49 -13.26 4.12
C ILE A 182 7.75 -13.21 5.46
N ARG A 183 7.79 -14.33 6.21
CA ARG A 183 7.21 -14.39 7.56
C ARG A 183 7.83 -13.34 8.47
N ALA A 184 9.15 -13.17 8.48
CA ALA A 184 9.82 -12.17 9.30
C ALA A 184 9.40 -10.74 8.93
N LYS A 185 9.27 -10.43 7.64
CA LYS A 185 8.78 -9.14 7.14
C LYS A 185 7.35 -8.86 7.64
N MET A 186 6.47 -9.85 7.59
CA MET A 186 5.09 -9.69 8.06
C MET A 186 5.00 -9.63 9.60
N GLN A 187 5.82 -10.40 10.32
CA GLN A 187 5.91 -10.35 11.79
C GLN A 187 6.42 -9.02 12.32
N ALA A 188 7.19 -8.26 11.53
CA ALA A 188 7.61 -6.92 11.91
C ALA A 188 6.40 -6.00 12.15
N TRP A 189 5.30 -6.20 11.42
CA TRP A 189 4.06 -5.46 11.62
C TRP A 189 3.41 -5.76 12.98
N ASP A 190 3.46 -7.01 13.44
CA ASP A 190 2.83 -7.42 14.71
C ASP A 190 3.41 -6.69 15.91
N ARG A 191 4.72 -6.38 15.84
CA ARG A 191 5.52 -5.74 16.90
C ARG A 191 5.31 -4.22 16.99
N LEU A 192 4.60 -3.62 16.05
CA LEU A 192 4.33 -2.19 16.06
C LEU A 192 3.26 -1.85 17.09
N GLU A 193 3.51 -0.83 17.91
CA GLU A 193 2.52 -0.29 18.85
C GLU A 193 1.36 0.38 18.10
N ARG A 194 1.70 1.22 17.10
CA ARG A 194 0.74 1.94 16.25
C ARG A 194 0.89 1.50 14.80
N LYS A 195 -0.13 0.80 14.29
CA LYS A 195 -0.09 0.12 12.98
C LYS A 195 -0.69 0.99 11.88
N GLY A 196 0.16 1.48 10.98
CA GLY A 196 -0.22 2.10 9.73
C GLY A 196 -0.58 1.07 8.65
N PRO A 197 -1.02 1.53 7.47
CA PRO A 197 -1.19 0.64 6.33
C PRO A 197 0.17 0.11 5.85
N VAL A 198 0.25 -1.13 5.42
CA VAL A 198 1.43 -1.71 4.75
C VAL A 198 1.39 -1.31 3.28
N ILE A 199 2.43 -0.65 2.79
CA ILE A 199 2.53 -0.21 1.39
C ILE A 199 3.78 -0.85 0.78
N PHE A 200 3.61 -1.90 -0.02
CA PHE A 200 4.76 -2.63 -0.59
C PHE A 200 5.66 -1.73 -1.45
N ASP A 201 6.98 -1.95 -1.34
CA ASP A 201 7.98 -1.19 -2.06
C ASP A 201 8.35 -1.83 -3.41
N GLY A 202 8.60 -0.98 -4.41
CA GLY A 202 9.03 -1.39 -5.74
C GLY A 202 7.89 -1.84 -6.68
N ILE A 203 8.30 -2.44 -7.80
CA ILE A 203 7.40 -2.86 -8.89
C ILE A 203 6.69 -4.20 -8.64
N ALA A 204 7.04 -4.90 -7.57
CA ALA A 204 6.46 -6.19 -7.18
C ALA A 204 6.31 -6.25 -5.67
N VAL A 205 5.34 -7.03 -5.17
CA VAL A 205 5.21 -7.32 -3.74
C VAL A 205 6.28 -8.32 -3.29
N THR A 206 6.63 -8.32 -2.00
CA THR A 206 7.56 -9.31 -1.43
C THR A 206 7.12 -10.74 -1.73
N GLY A 207 8.07 -11.61 -2.07
CA GLY A 207 7.76 -12.99 -2.46
C GLY A 207 7.18 -13.18 -3.87
N TYR A 208 6.89 -12.16 -4.67
CA TYR A 208 6.49 -12.40 -6.06
C TYR A 208 7.65 -13.02 -6.88
N PRO A 209 7.43 -13.96 -7.82
CA PRO A 209 6.22 -14.76 -7.99
C PRO A 209 6.19 -16.01 -7.08
N ASN A 210 7.35 -16.55 -6.69
CA ASN A 210 7.46 -17.91 -6.11
C ASN A 210 7.02 -18.01 -4.64
N GLY A 211 7.16 -16.94 -3.87
CA GLY A 211 6.73 -16.77 -2.48
C GLY A 211 5.33 -16.19 -2.30
N MET A 212 4.48 -16.16 -3.34
CA MET A 212 3.11 -15.62 -3.20
C MET A 212 2.25 -16.44 -2.23
N LYS A 213 2.37 -17.77 -2.23
CA LYS A 213 1.62 -18.62 -1.29
C LYS A 213 1.94 -18.29 0.18
N PRO A 214 3.21 -18.32 0.64
CA PRO A 214 3.53 -17.96 2.01
C PRO A 214 3.16 -16.51 2.34
N LEU A 215 3.30 -15.56 1.40
CA LEU A 215 2.84 -14.18 1.62
C LEU A 215 1.35 -14.12 1.93
N LEU A 216 0.52 -14.75 1.10
CA LEU A 216 -0.93 -14.75 1.28
C LEU A 216 -1.33 -15.42 2.59
N GLU A 217 -0.67 -16.52 2.97
CA GLU A 217 -0.90 -17.17 4.27
C GLU A 217 -0.56 -16.24 5.44
N GLU A 218 0.55 -15.50 5.37
CA GLU A 218 0.94 -14.55 6.42
C GLU A 218 0.00 -13.34 6.51
N ILE A 219 -0.50 -12.82 5.37
CA ILE A 219 -1.52 -11.77 5.35
C ILE A 219 -2.82 -12.28 5.99
N GLY A 220 -3.26 -13.49 5.62
CA GLY A 220 -4.49 -14.09 6.16
C GLY A 220 -4.49 -14.29 7.68
N LYS A 221 -3.32 -14.42 8.30
CA LYS A 221 -3.17 -14.48 9.77
C LYS A 221 -3.42 -13.14 10.46
N ARG A 222 -3.54 -12.03 9.70
CA ARG A 222 -3.57 -10.65 10.22
C ARG A 222 -4.74 -9.86 9.62
N PRO A 223 -6.00 -10.20 9.93
CA PRO A 223 -7.18 -9.55 9.33
C PRO A 223 -7.26 -8.03 9.58
N GLY A 224 -6.55 -7.49 10.57
CA GLY A 224 -6.44 -6.05 10.82
C GLY A 224 -5.33 -5.34 10.01
N MET A 225 -4.55 -6.06 9.21
CA MET A 225 -3.49 -5.50 8.38
C MET A 225 -4.12 -4.80 7.17
N ARG A 226 -4.02 -3.47 7.16
CA ARG A 226 -4.47 -2.66 6.03
C ARG A 226 -3.38 -2.63 4.98
N ILE A 227 -3.70 -2.99 3.74
CA ILE A 227 -2.76 -3.08 2.64
C ILE A 227 -3.04 -1.98 1.64
N GLY A 228 -2.10 -1.07 1.49
CA GLY A 228 -2.15 0.02 0.54
C GLY A 228 -1.98 -0.47 -0.89
N TYR A 229 -3.03 -0.34 -1.70
CA TYR A 229 -2.96 -0.59 -3.13
C TYR A 229 -2.72 0.74 -3.86
N LEU A 230 -1.49 0.95 -4.33
CA LEU A 230 -1.11 2.16 -5.06
C LEU A 230 -1.73 2.19 -6.46
N GLU A 231 -2.52 3.23 -6.74
CA GLU A 231 -3.15 3.43 -8.05
C GLU A 231 -2.10 3.49 -9.17
N LEU A 232 -2.34 2.80 -10.29
CA LEU A 232 -1.54 2.85 -11.53
C LEU A 232 -0.08 2.37 -11.42
N ALA A 233 0.34 1.82 -10.27
CA ALA A 233 1.71 1.32 -10.10
C ALA A 233 1.97 0.01 -10.86
N GLY A 234 0.91 -0.74 -11.23
CA GLY A 234 1.05 -2.03 -11.90
C GLY A 234 1.85 -3.06 -11.08
N GLN A 235 1.85 -2.92 -9.75
CA GLN A 235 2.71 -3.70 -8.86
C GLN A 235 2.38 -5.20 -8.96
N GLN A 236 3.36 -5.99 -9.37
CA GLN A 236 3.20 -7.42 -9.58
C GLN A 236 2.86 -8.15 -8.27
N GLY A 237 1.93 -9.11 -8.33
CA GLY A 237 1.44 -9.88 -7.18
C GLY A 237 0.37 -9.17 -6.33
N MET A 238 0.23 -7.84 -6.41
CA MET A 238 -0.83 -7.10 -5.69
C MET A 238 -2.24 -7.54 -6.09
N PRO A 239 -2.58 -7.80 -7.37
CA PRO A 239 -3.91 -8.31 -7.73
C PRO A 239 -4.29 -9.61 -7.01
N SER A 240 -3.32 -10.50 -6.75
CA SER A 240 -3.56 -11.75 -6.01
C SER A 240 -3.89 -11.50 -4.54
N ILE A 241 -3.26 -10.49 -3.92
CA ILE A 241 -3.59 -10.06 -2.54
C ILE A 241 -5.00 -9.46 -2.51
N ALA A 242 -5.29 -8.53 -3.43
CA ALA A 242 -6.59 -7.85 -3.48
C ALA A 242 -7.75 -8.80 -3.78
N ALA A 243 -7.54 -9.82 -4.60
CA ALA A 243 -8.54 -10.84 -4.89
C ALA A 243 -8.83 -11.74 -3.68
N LYS A 244 -7.80 -12.07 -2.88
CA LYS A 244 -7.94 -12.99 -1.74
C LYS A 244 -8.41 -12.29 -0.46
N TYR A 245 -8.00 -11.05 -0.24
CA TYR A 245 -8.26 -10.26 0.97
C TYR A 245 -8.81 -8.87 0.64
N PRO A 246 -9.93 -8.75 -0.10
CA PRO A 246 -10.49 -7.46 -0.50
C PRO A 246 -10.83 -6.57 0.70
N GLU A 247 -11.19 -7.16 1.83
CA GLU A 247 -11.51 -6.46 3.09
C GLU A 247 -10.30 -5.86 3.81
N GLN A 248 -9.08 -6.16 3.36
CA GLN A 248 -7.84 -5.59 3.90
C GLN A 248 -7.26 -4.50 3.00
N ILE A 249 -7.81 -4.31 1.79
CA ILE A 249 -7.29 -3.33 0.83
C ILE A 249 -7.76 -1.92 1.14
N VAL A 250 -6.81 -0.99 1.21
CA VAL A 250 -7.05 0.45 1.25
C VAL A 250 -6.46 1.11 0.00
N GLN A 251 -7.30 1.83 -0.75
CA GLN A 251 -6.86 2.51 -1.97
C GLN A 251 -5.88 3.63 -1.62
N THR A 252 -4.72 3.63 -2.28
CA THR A 252 -3.60 4.50 -1.94
C THR A 252 -3.20 5.36 -3.15
N HIS A 253 -3.01 6.65 -2.92
CA HIS A 253 -2.50 7.57 -3.94
C HIS A 253 -1.15 8.13 -3.52
N GLY A 254 -0.22 8.26 -4.45
CA GLY A 254 1.06 8.90 -4.22
C GLY A 254 1.57 9.56 -5.50
N ILE A 255 2.50 10.50 -5.33
CA ILE A 255 3.23 11.11 -6.45
C ILE A 255 4.63 10.49 -6.46
N THR A 256 5.07 10.03 -7.63
CA THR A 256 6.38 9.37 -7.77
C THR A 256 7.53 10.35 -7.57
N ASP A 257 8.72 9.87 -7.21
CA ASP A 257 9.93 10.69 -7.00
C ASP A 257 10.20 11.53 -8.25
N LEU A 258 10.23 10.89 -9.42
CA LEU A 258 10.49 11.53 -10.71
C LEU A 258 9.50 12.64 -11.04
N GLU A 259 8.29 12.56 -10.51
CA GLU A 259 7.28 13.58 -10.68
C GLU A 259 7.37 14.67 -9.60
N MET A 260 7.68 14.30 -8.35
CA MET A 260 8.01 15.24 -7.27
C MET A 260 9.16 16.17 -7.64
N LEU A 261 10.09 15.69 -8.47
CA LEU A 261 11.15 16.50 -9.05
C LEU A 261 10.60 17.70 -9.88
N LYS A 262 9.47 17.54 -10.56
CA LYS A 262 8.97 18.50 -11.55
C LYS A 262 7.76 19.30 -11.07
N ILE A 263 6.95 18.72 -10.21
CA ILE A 263 5.70 19.32 -9.74
C ILE A 263 5.98 20.41 -8.70
N GLY A 264 5.20 21.49 -8.72
CA GLY A 264 5.23 22.50 -7.65
C GLY A 264 4.34 22.11 -6.47
N ARG A 265 4.65 22.63 -5.26
CA ARG A 265 3.90 22.36 -4.02
C ARG A 265 2.38 22.49 -4.17
N GLU A 266 1.90 23.61 -4.73
CA GLU A 266 0.45 23.82 -4.90
C GLU A 266 -0.21 22.80 -5.84
N ALA A 267 0.46 22.43 -6.92
CA ALA A 267 -0.05 21.44 -7.86
C ALA A 267 -0.10 20.05 -7.21
N ALA A 268 0.90 19.71 -6.39
CA ALA A 268 0.90 18.49 -5.60
C ALA A 268 -0.26 18.47 -4.59
N VAL A 269 -0.48 19.56 -3.84
CA VAL A 269 -1.61 19.71 -2.92
C VAL A 269 -2.94 19.48 -3.65
N ARG A 270 -3.18 20.19 -4.76
CA ARG A 270 -4.41 20.03 -5.56
C ARG A 270 -4.60 18.59 -6.02
N ARG A 271 -3.53 17.90 -6.45
CA ARG A 271 -3.61 16.52 -6.89
C ARG A 271 -3.99 15.57 -5.74
N MET A 272 -3.32 15.70 -4.59
CA MET A 272 -3.60 14.86 -3.42
C MET A 272 -5.06 15.02 -2.96
N VAL A 273 -5.54 16.27 -2.85
CA VAL A 273 -6.93 16.55 -2.46
C VAL A 273 -7.93 16.03 -3.50
N ARG A 274 -7.62 16.16 -4.80
CA ARG A 274 -8.47 15.59 -5.87
C ARG A 274 -8.53 14.07 -5.82
N ALA A 275 -7.44 13.38 -5.49
CA ALA A 275 -7.45 11.93 -5.38
C ALA A 275 -8.47 11.46 -4.33
N VAL A 276 -8.54 12.13 -3.18
CA VAL A 276 -9.54 11.82 -2.14
C VAL A 276 -10.98 12.02 -2.64
N ARG A 277 -11.24 13.14 -3.31
CA ARG A 277 -12.58 13.52 -3.78
C ARG A 277 -13.08 12.69 -4.96
N GLU A 278 -12.21 12.46 -5.94
CA GLU A 278 -12.58 11.89 -7.24
C GLU A 278 -12.41 10.37 -7.27
N ARG A 279 -11.39 9.83 -6.59
CA ARG A 279 -10.95 8.43 -6.75
C ARG A 279 -11.20 7.56 -5.53
N ARG A 280 -11.82 8.11 -4.48
CA ARG A 280 -12.15 7.39 -3.22
C ARG A 280 -10.92 6.75 -2.55
N VAL A 281 -9.76 7.40 -2.68
CA VAL A 281 -8.55 6.94 -2.00
C VAL A 281 -8.67 7.20 -0.51
N GLN A 282 -8.05 6.32 0.27
CA GLN A 282 -8.14 6.27 1.72
C GLN A 282 -6.79 6.55 2.38
N VAL A 283 -5.71 6.38 1.62
CA VAL A 283 -4.35 6.63 2.04
C VAL A 283 -3.71 7.58 1.03
N LEU A 284 -3.17 8.69 1.53
CA LEU A 284 -2.30 9.59 0.80
C LEU A 284 -0.86 9.30 1.20
N TYR A 285 -0.09 8.76 0.26
CA TYR A 285 1.35 8.57 0.38
C TYR A 285 2.07 9.85 -0.05
N LEU A 286 2.56 10.61 0.92
CA LEU A 286 3.26 11.86 0.71
C LEU A 286 4.77 11.65 0.67
N ARG A 287 5.36 11.84 -0.51
CA ARG A 287 6.78 12.15 -0.65
C ARG A 287 7.02 13.63 -0.37
N LEU A 288 8.20 13.95 0.15
CA LEU A 288 8.57 15.33 0.48
C LEU A 288 9.40 15.96 -0.64
N PHE A 289 9.45 17.28 -0.68
CA PHE A 289 10.25 18.05 -1.62
C PHE A 289 11.73 18.06 -1.19
N VAL A 290 12.43 16.95 -1.45
CA VAL A 290 13.86 16.81 -1.13
C VAL A 290 14.73 17.71 -2.01
N ARG A 291 14.26 18.21 -3.16
CA ARG A 291 15.02 19.17 -3.98
C ARG A 291 15.33 20.47 -3.25
N GLU A 292 14.50 20.84 -2.30
CA GLU A 292 14.71 22.00 -1.42
C GLU A 292 15.75 21.71 -0.31
N SER A 293 16.49 20.59 -0.37
CA SER A 293 17.61 20.29 0.57
C SER A 293 18.77 21.27 0.49
N GLY A 294 18.78 22.16 -0.52
CA GLY A 294 19.71 23.30 -0.58
C GLY A 294 19.35 24.43 0.40
N LEU A 295 18.13 24.43 0.94
CA LEU A 295 17.74 25.32 2.04
C LEU A 295 18.40 24.86 3.35
N PRO A 296 18.56 25.77 4.33
CA PRO A 296 18.87 25.38 5.69
C PRO A 296 17.90 24.29 6.18
N PRO A 297 18.36 23.25 6.91
CA PRO A 297 17.51 22.11 7.26
C PRO A 297 16.19 22.47 7.95
N GLN A 298 16.17 23.55 8.75
CA GLN A 298 14.95 24.03 9.40
C GLN A 298 13.95 24.60 8.38
N GLU A 299 14.40 25.38 7.41
CA GLU A 299 13.56 25.93 6.34
C GLU A 299 13.03 24.82 5.43
N ALA A 300 13.86 23.81 5.12
CA ALA A 300 13.43 22.63 4.36
C ALA A 300 12.35 21.83 5.10
N LEU A 301 12.50 21.68 6.43
CA LEU A 301 11.50 21.04 7.28
C LEU A 301 10.21 21.86 7.31
N ASP A 302 10.27 23.18 7.51
CA ASP A 302 9.09 24.04 7.59
C ASP A 302 8.34 24.10 6.26
N PHE A 303 9.04 24.18 5.12
CA PHE A 303 8.44 24.11 3.80
C PHE A 303 7.64 22.81 3.59
N ASN A 304 8.20 21.69 4.03
CA ASN A 304 7.56 20.37 3.88
C ASN A 304 6.44 20.15 4.91
N ALA A 305 6.58 20.69 6.12
CA ALA A 305 5.51 20.72 7.11
C ALA A 305 4.30 21.51 6.59
N ASP A 306 4.54 22.67 5.98
CA ASP A 306 3.50 23.49 5.34
C ASP A 306 2.85 22.77 4.16
N TYR A 307 3.60 21.98 3.39
CA TYR A 307 3.04 21.10 2.36
C TYR A 307 2.10 20.05 2.95
N VAL A 308 2.54 19.30 3.98
CA VAL A 308 1.70 18.30 4.67
C VAL A 308 0.45 18.96 5.24
N LYS A 309 0.60 20.13 5.87
CA LYS A 309 -0.50 20.92 6.42
C LYS A 309 -1.49 21.36 5.36
N ALA A 310 -1.01 21.84 4.21
CA ALA A 310 -1.87 22.25 3.11
C ALA A 310 -2.67 21.07 2.53
N VAL A 311 -2.07 19.87 2.44
CA VAL A 311 -2.79 18.64 2.06
C VAL A 311 -3.86 18.31 3.11
N ALA A 312 -3.47 18.29 4.40
CA ALA A 312 -4.36 17.98 5.51
C ALA A 312 -5.57 18.93 5.56
N ASP A 313 -5.33 20.24 5.47
CA ASP A 313 -6.39 21.25 5.48
C ASP A 313 -7.28 21.16 4.24
N GLY A 314 -6.71 20.86 3.07
CA GLY A 314 -7.48 20.62 1.85
C GLY A 314 -8.38 19.37 1.94
N VAL A 315 -7.93 18.31 2.59
CA VAL A 315 -8.72 17.10 2.86
C VAL A 315 -9.86 17.40 3.84
N ARG A 316 -9.58 18.13 4.93
CA ARG A 316 -10.61 18.57 5.90
C ARG A 316 -11.64 19.48 5.25
N ALA A 317 -11.22 20.44 4.43
CA ALA A 317 -12.11 21.33 3.69
C ALA A 317 -13.01 20.57 2.69
N ALA A 318 -12.58 19.42 2.21
CA ALA A 318 -13.39 18.53 1.38
C ALA A 318 -14.42 17.68 2.17
N GLY A 319 -14.48 17.82 3.50
CA GLY A 319 -15.43 17.12 4.37
C GLY A 319 -14.99 15.73 4.82
N TYR A 320 -13.67 15.47 4.80
CA TYR A 320 -13.05 14.24 5.28
C TYR A 320 -12.35 14.47 6.63
N GLU A 321 -12.22 13.40 7.41
CA GLU A 321 -11.45 13.39 8.65
C GLU A 321 -10.06 12.83 8.40
N ILE A 322 -9.07 13.32 9.15
CA ILE A 322 -7.71 12.77 9.12
C ILE A 322 -7.58 11.75 10.24
N GLY A 323 -7.11 10.56 9.90
CA GLY A 323 -6.92 9.47 10.86
C GLY A 323 -6.84 8.12 10.18
N SER A 324 -6.74 7.06 10.98
CA SER A 324 -6.65 5.69 10.47
C SER A 324 -7.87 5.33 9.62
N ALA A 325 -7.67 5.18 8.32
CA ALA A 325 -8.70 4.80 7.36
C ALA A 325 -9.01 3.30 7.45
N SER A 326 -10.29 2.93 7.34
CA SER A 326 -10.72 1.53 7.30
C SER A 326 -10.98 1.09 5.85
N PRO A 327 -10.67 -0.15 5.45
CA PRO A 327 -11.04 -0.70 4.14
C PRO A 327 -12.51 -0.48 3.82
N VAL A 328 -12.83 -0.05 2.59
CA VAL A 328 -14.23 0.14 2.20
C VAL A 328 -14.93 -1.21 2.18
N LYS A 329 -15.93 -1.39 3.04
CA LYS A 329 -16.74 -2.61 3.02
C LYS A 329 -17.55 -2.68 1.73
N ASN A 330 -17.45 -3.80 1.01
CA ASN A 330 -18.37 -4.05 -0.11
C ASN A 330 -19.81 -4.15 0.42
N ILE A 331 -20.73 -3.47 -0.24
CA ILE A 331 -22.14 -3.50 0.13
C ILE A 331 -22.70 -4.81 -0.41
N ASP A 332 -23.01 -5.74 0.48
CA ASP A 332 -23.72 -6.94 0.10
C ASP A 332 -25.19 -6.60 -0.14
N VAL A 333 -25.58 -6.60 -1.43
CA VAL A 333 -26.96 -6.37 -1.85
C VAL A 333 -27.56 -7.74 -2.20
N PRO A 334 -28.61 -8.20 -1.49
CA PRO A 334 -29.31 -9.42 -1.81
C PRO A 334 -29.71 -9.48 -3.28
N TRP A 335 -29.57 -10.66 -3.90
CA TRP A 335 -29.83 -10.84 -5.33
C TRP A 335 -31.27 -10.43 -5.71
N VAL A 336 -32.24 -10.57 -4.80
CA VAL A 336 -33.64 -10.16 -5.01
C VAL A 336 -33.77 -8.66 -5.25
N ILE A 337 -33.02 -7.84 -4.49
CA ILE A 337 -33.04 -6.37 -4.63
C ILE A 337 -32.35 -5.97 -5.95
N ARG A 338 -31.26 -6.66 -6.33
CA ARG A 338 -30.60 -6.45 -7.62
C ARG A 338 -31.54 -6.82 -8.78
N ALA A 339 -32.19 -7.98 -8.72
CA ALA A 339 -33.15 -8.43 -9.70
C ALA A 339 -34.35 -7.48 -9.83
N GLY A 340 -34.83 -6.93 -8.71
CA GLY A 340 -35.87 -5.90 -8.69
C GLY A 340 -35.45 -4.60 -9.39
N ALA A 341 -34.24 -4.10 -9.13
CA ALA A 341 -33.72 -2.91 -9.81
C ALA A 341 -33.55 -3.13 -11.32
N VAL A 342 -33.01 -4.30 -11.72
CA VAL A 342 -32.82 -4.68 -13.13
C VAL A 342 -34.15 -4.86 -13.85
N SER A 343 -35.13 -5.55 -13.24
CA SER A 343 -36.44 -5.76 -13.84
C SER A 343 -37.21 -4.44 -14.04
N GLY A 344 -37.11 -3.50 -13.10
CA GLY A 344 -37.66 -2.15 -13.26
C GLY A 344 -37.00 -1.36 -14.38
N ALA A 345 -35.67 -1.46 -14.54
CA ALA A 345 -34.96 -0.84 -15.66
C ALA A 345 -35.41 -1.42 -17.01
N PHE A 346 -35.54 -2.75 -17.13
CA PHE A 346 -36.08 -3.41 -18.32
C PHE A 346 -37.53 -2.99 -18.60
N ALA A 347 -38.38 -2.92 -17.57
CA ALA A 347 -39.77 -2.47 -17.72
C ALA A 347 -39.86 -1.02 -18.22
N LEU A 348 -38.96 -0.14 -17.75
CA LEU A 348 -38.88 1.24 -18.21
C LEU A 348 -38.45 1.32 -19.69
N VAL A 349 -37.38 0.60 -20.07
CA VAL A 349 -36.92 0.54 -21.46
C VAL A 349 -38.03 0.02 -22.37
N PHE A 350 -38.75 -1.02 -21.95
CA PHE A 350 -39.85 -1.59 -22.71
C PHE A 350 -41.03 -0.61 -22.88
N LEU A 351 -41.39 0.13 -21.82
CA LEU A 351 -42.41 1.17 -21.88
C LEU A 351 -42.01 2.32 -22.83
N LEU A 352 -40.75 2.77 -22.75
CA LEU A 352 -40.22 3.83 -23.62
C LEU A 352 -40.16 3.38 -25.07
N ALA A 353 -39.69 2.16 -25.35
CA ALA A 353 -39.66 1.61 -26.70
C ALA A 353 -41.06 1.51 -27.32
N GLY A 354 -42.05 1.05 -26.53
CA GLY A 354 -43.45 1.01 -26.97
C GLY A 354 -44.07 2.39 -27.20
N ALA A 355 -43.61 3.42 -26.49
CA ALA A 355 -44.07 4.80 -26.66
C ALA A 355 -43.43 5.49 -27.88
N VAL A 356 -42.12 5.29 -28.10
CA VAL A 356 -41.35 5.97 -29.15
C VAL A 356 -41.56 5.33 -30.52
N PHE A 357 -41.42 4.01 -30.62
CA PHE A 357 -41.38 3.35 -31.93
C PHE A 357 -42.76 2.95 -32.47
N ARG A 358 -43.83 3.05 -31.65
CA ARG A 358 -45.16 2.46 -31.95
C ARG A 358 -45.07 1.00 -32.45
N ALA A 359 -43.96 0.32 -32.15
CA ALA A 359 -43.57 -0.92 -32.80
C ALA A 359 -44.34 -2.11 -32.17
N PRO A 360 -44.69 -3.12 -32.98
CA PRO A 360 -45.26 -4.35 -32.45
C PRO A 360 -44.27 -5.04 -31.50
N TRP A 361 -44.85 -5.64 -30.46
CA TRP A 361 -44.22 -6.28 -29.30
C TRP A 361 -42.95 -7.16 -29.53
N PRO A 362 -42.73 -7.88 -30.66
CA PRO A 362 -41.51 -8.67 -30.83
C PRO A 362 -40.23 -7.83 -31.02
N LEU A 363 -40.30 -6.62 -31.59
CA LEU A 363 -39.11 -5.80 -31.85
C LEU A 363 -38.54 -5.15 -30.58
N ALA A 364 -39.40 -4.81 -29.61
CA ALA A 364 -38.99 -4.28 -28.32
C ALA A 364 -38.29 -5.33 -27.44
N ALA A 365 -38.68 -6.60 -27.55
CA ALA A 365 -38.02 -7.71 -26.85
C ALA A 365 -36.60 -7.97 -27.38
N LEU A 366 -36.39 -7.80 -28.70
CA LEU A 366 -35.09 -7.95 -29.34
C LEU A 366 -34.10 -6.85 -28.94
N ALA A 367 -34.58 -5.61 -28.77
CA ALA A 367 -33.75 -4.49 -28.31
C ALA A 367 -33.21 -4.71 -26.88
N CYS A 368 -34.00 -5.33 -25.99
CA CYS A 368 -33.55 -5.66 -24.63
C CYS A 368 -32.43 -6.72 -24.60
N LEU A 369 -32.42 -7.67 -25.55
CA LEU A 369 -31.37 -8.69 -25.67
C LEU A 369 -30.05 -8.15 -26.24
N LEU A 370 -30.10 -7.05 -27.02
CA LEU A 370 -28.91 -6.44 -27.64
C LEU A 370 -28.16 -5.48 -26.71
N VAL A 371 -28.80 -4.97 -25.66
CA VAL A 371 -28.22 -3.96 -24.74
C VAL A 371 -27.38 -4.59 -23.62
N PHE A 372 -27.50 -5.89 -23.37
CA PHE A 372 -26.69 -6.62 -22.39
C PHE A 372 -26.08 -7.88 -23.02
N PRO A 373 -24.92 -7.77 -23.70
CA PRO A 373 -24.11 -8.96 -23.96
C PRO A 373 -23.51 -9.42 -22.62
N GLY A 374 -23.57 -10.73 -22.37
CA GLY A 374 -23.24 -11.37 -21.09
C GLY A 374 -21.81 -11.16 -20.61
#